data_AF-R6AHX9-F1
#
_entry.id   AF-R6AHX9-F1
#
_cell.length_a   1.000
_cell.length_b   1.000
_cell.length_c   1.000
_cell.angle_alpha   90.00
_cell.angle_beta   90.00
_cell.angle_gamma   90.00
#
_symmetry.space_group_name_H-M   'P 1'
#
loop_
_entity.id
_entity.type
_entity.pdbx_description
1 polymer ?
#
loop_
_entity_poly.entity_id
_entity_poly.type
_entity_poly.pdbx_seq_one_letter_code
_entity_poly.pdbx_strand_id
1 'polypeptide(L)'
;MKLQTIITLALAVTLGSTGAMAQKAKKTSKKSARKAQPAATLIPALKAVDGKTFSYALGVAQGESLKQYLVGQLGVDSAYVPEAIRAMTTNISPEERKKAEAFAAGLRIAEINKRNLPKISEQAAGKGDSTYVSQAEFERGLTQSALGTATTLTRDSAMQIVEGQFQYQAARYKQANANYLIANAKRKSVTTLPSGLQYEVLTKGNGPVATDSTQVEVHYEGSLIDGTVFDSSYKRGKAATFRPDQVIKGWKEALTLMPQGSVWKLYIPASLGYGERGTQSIPGNSTLVFTVEVIKVGK
;
A
#
# COMPACT_ATOMS: atom_id res chain seq x y z
N MET A 1 13.05 -17.33 -11.87
CA MET A 1 13.39 -16.65 -10.60
C MET A 1 12.96 -17.55 -9.46
N LYS A 2 13.85 -17.88 -8.51
CA LYS A 2 13.50 -18.70 -7.33
C LYS A 2 12.41 -17.97 -6.54
N LEU A 3 11.27 -18.62 -6.38
CA LEU A 3 10.01 -18.11 -5.86
C LEU A 3 10.04 -17.98 -4.32
N GLN A 4 11.03 -17.29 -3.76
CA GLN A 4 11.20 -17.16 -2.30
C GLN A 4 10.63 -15.87 -1.69
N THR A 5 9.78 -15.11 -2.41
CA THR A 5 9.37 -13.79 -1.88
C THR A 5 7.88 -13.43 -2.01
N ILE A 6 6.97 -14.41 -2.08
CA ILE A 6 5.51 -14.11 -2.03
C ILE A 6 4.81 -14.62 -0.76
N ILE A 7 5.49 -15.35 0.14
CA ILE A 7 4.93 -15.68 1.46
C ILE A 7 5.76 -15.02 2.54
N THR A 8 5.48 -13.74 2.79
CA THR A 8 5.79 -13.12 4.07
C THR A 8 4.46 -12.75 4.71
N LEU A 9 3.86 -13.73 5.39
CA LEU A 9 2.85 -13.45 6.41
C LEU A 9 3.53 -12.50 7.40
N ALA A 10 3.04 -11.27 7.50
CA ALA A 10 3.58 -10.26 8.41
C ALA A 10 3.38 -10.71 9.86
N LEU A 11 4.36 -11.45 10.38
CA LEU A 11 4.55 -11.72 11.79
C LEU A 11 5.63 -10.75 12.27
N ALA A 12 5.19 -9.54 12.59
CA ALA A 12 6.04 -8.52 13.20
C ALA A 12 5.20 -7.68 14.17
N VAL A 13 4.96 -8.23 15.36
CA VAL A 13 4.86 -7.40 16.56
C VAL A 13 6.29 -7.26 17.07
N THR A 14 7.04 -6.33 16.48
CA THR A 14 8.25 -5.81 17.12
C THR A 14 7.78 -4.98 18.31
N LEU A 15 7.77 -5.59 19.49
CA LEU A 15 7.80 -4.86 20.75
C LEU A 15 9.02 -3.93 20.69
N GLY A 16 8.77 -2.63 20.59
CA GLY A 16 9.81 -1.62 20.57
C GLY A 16 10.62 -1.69 21.86
N SER A 17 11.81 -2.29 21.78
CA SER A 17 12.88 -1.96 22.70
C SER A 17 13.45 -0.61 22.26
N THR A 18 13.05 0.46 22.95
CA THR A 18 13.75 1.74 22.85
C THR A 18 15.17 1.54 23.36
N GLY A 19 16.11 1.36 22.43
CA GLY A 19 17.53 1.42 22.71
C GLY A 19 17.89 2.80 23.25
N ALA A 20 18.37 2.85 24.48
CA ALA A 20 19.02 4.03 25.04
C ALA A 20 20.31 4.29 24.24
N MET A 21 20.28 5.24 23.30
CA MET A 21 21.50 5.81 22.74
C MET A 21 22.06 6.83 23.74
N ALA A 22 23.07 6.42 24.49
CA ALA A 22 23.97 7.32 25.19
C ALA A 22 24.86 8.04 24.16
N GLN A 23 24.56 9.29 23.83
CA GLN A 23 25.49 10.13 23.07
C GLN A 23 26.65 10.57 23.99
N LYS A 24 27.86 10.10 23.67
CA LYS A 24 29.12 10.65 24.19
C LYS A 24 29.26 12.10 23.72
N ALA A 25 29.18 13.05 24.64
CA ALA A 25 29.46 14.46 24.39
C ALA A 25 30.94 14.67 24.03
N LYS A 26 31.20 15.20 22.82
CA LYS A 26 32.51 15.68 22.37
C LYS A 26 32.77 17.06 22.98
N LYS A 27 33.84 17.20 23.77
CA LYS A 27 34.33 18.47 24.32
C LYS A 27 34.82 19.39 23.20
N THR A 28 34.19 20.55 23.02
CA THR A 28 34.81 21.73 22.40
C THR A 28 34.53 22.96 23.25
N SER A 29 35.57 23.49 23.90
CA SER A 29 35.51 24.70 24.71
C SER A 29 35.58 25.95 23.82
N LYS A 30 34.59 26.83 23.92
CA LYS A 30 34.77 28.26 23.60
C LYS A 30 34.15 29.09 24.72
N LYS A 31 35.03 29.75 25.49
CA LYS A 31 34.70 30.76 26.49
C LYS A 31 33.93 31.90 25.81
N SER A 32 32.69 32.12 26.22
CA SER A 32 31.99 33.39 26.03
C SER A 32 31.55 33.88 27.40
N ALA A 33 32.18 34.96 27.85
CA ALA A 33 31.83 35.63 29.10
C ALA A 33 30.48 36.33 28.93
N ARG A 34 29.42 35.73 29.48
CA ARG A 34 28.11 36.37 29.62
C ARG A 34 27.92 36.72 31.09
N LYS A 35 27.88 38.02 31.38
CA LYS A 35 27.57 38.60 32.69
C LYS A 35 26.34 37.89 33.29
N ALA A 36 26.50 37.36 34.50
CA ALA A 36 25.40 36.76 35.25
C ALA A 36 24.39 37.86 35.62
N GLN A 37 23.16 37.67 35.16
CA GLN A 37 21.99 38.43 35.61
C GLN A 37 21.28 37.55 36.63
N PRO A 38 21.04 38.00 37.88
CA PRO A 38 20.34 37.19 38.87
C PRO A 38 18.84 37.34 38.61
N ALA A 39 18.30 36.54 37.70
CA ALA A 39 16.87 36.30 37.63
C ALA A 39 16.59 34.99 38.36
N ALA A 40 16.48 35.07 39.69
CA ALA A 40 15.74 34.07 40.44
C ALA A 40 14.28 34.18 40.01
N THR A 41 13.92 33.52 38.91
CA THR A 41 12.53 33.11 38.70
C THR A 41 12.20 32.25 39.91
N LEU A 42 11.45 32.83 40.85
CA LEU A 42 10.79 32.12 41.92
C LEU A 42 9.91 31.06 41.24
N ILE A 43 10.45 29.85 41.10
CA ILE A 43 9.61 28.67 40.98
C ILE A 43 8.71 28.77 42.21
N PRO A 44 7.37 28.83 42.07
CA PRO A 44 6.48 28.84 43.23
C PRO A 44 6.96 27.75 44.18
N ALA A 45 6.91 27.97 45.49
CA ALA A 45 7.38 26.97 46.46
C ALA A 45 6.51 25.70 46.37
N LEU A 46 6.84 24.84 45.40
CA LEU A 46 6.16 23.59 45.11
C LEU A 46 6.56 22.62 46.20
N LYS A 47 5.57 22.14 46.95
CA LYS A 47 5.79 21.09 47.94
C LYS A 47 5.89 19.75 47.22
N ALA A 48 6.93 18.97 47.53
CA ALA A 48 7.01 17.59 47.09
C ALA A 48 5.86 16.78 47.72
N VAL A 49 5.30 15.85 46.95
CA VAL A 49 4.34 14.85 47.43
C VAL A 49 5.04 13.52 47.66
N ASP A 50 4.47 12.66 48.51
CA ASP A 50 5.01 11.32 48.70
C ASP A 50 4.78 10.44 47.45
N GLY A 51 5.56 9.35 47.37
CA GLY A 51 5.53 8.46 46.21
C GLY A 51 4.16 7.82 45.95
N LYS A 52 3.35 7.51 46.98
CA LYS A 52 2.02 6.92 46.79
C LYS A 52 1.07 7.93 46.16
N THR A 53 1.08 9.16 46.68
CA THR A 53 0.30 10.28 46.14
C THR A 53 0.69 10.58 44.70
N PHE A 54 1.99 10.61 44.39
CA PHE A 54 2.48 10.78 43.02
C PHE A 54 2.04 9.65 42.09
N SER A 55 2.23 8.38 42.49
CA SER A 55 1.84 7.22 41.69
C SER A 55 0.34 7.17 41.39
N TYR A 56 -0.50 7.47 42.39
CA TYR A 56 -1.95 7.56 42.19
C TYR A 56 -2.31 8.68 41.22
N ALA A 57 -1.76 9.89 41.41
CA ALA A 57 -1.98 11.02 40.52
C ALA A 57 -1.54 10.74 39.07
N LEU A 58 -0.42 10.04 38.90
CA LEU A 58 0.08 9.60 37.59
C LEU A 58 -0.87 8.61 36.91
N GLY A 59 -1.50 7.70 37.67
CA GLY A 59 -2.52 6.79 37.14
C GLY A 59 -3.79 7.54 36.72
N VAL A 60 -4.30 8.42 37.57
CA VAL A 60 -5.48 9.26 37.28
C VAL A 60 -5.26 10.11 36.02
N ALA A 61 -4.09 10.75 35.89
CA ALA A 61 -3.73 11.56 34.74
C ALA A 61 -3.71 10.79 33.40
N GLN A 62 -3.49 9.46 33.44
CA GLN A 62 -3.40 8.63 32.24
C GLN A 62 -4.70 7.87 31.92
N GLY A 63 -5.67 7.81 32.83
CA GLY A 63 -6.87 6.98 32.70
C GLY A 63 -7.72 7.29 31.45
N GLU A 64 -7.91 8.57 31.14
CA GLU A 64 -8.69 8.99 29.96
C GLU A 64 -7.98 8.62 28.65
N SER A 65 -6.66 8.85 28.58
CA SER A 65 -5.84 8.47 27.42
C SER A 65 -5.85 6.96 27.18
N LEU A 66 -5.92 6.15 28.24
CA LEU A 66 -6.01 4.69 28.14
C LEU A 66 -7.30 4.25 27.46
N LYS A 67 -8.46 4.81 27.82
CA LYS A 67 -9.74 4.48 27.17
C LYS A 67 -9.70 4.82 25.68
N GLN A 68 -9.20 6.00 25.33
CA GLN A 68 -9.05 6.43 23.93
C GLN A 68 -8.12 5.50 23.16
N TYR A 69 -7.04 5.04 23.79
CA TYR A 69 -6.12 4.08 23.20
C TYR A 69 -6.76 2.71 22.96
N LEU A 70 -7.47 2.16 23.96
CA LEU A 70 -8.16 0.87 23.86
C LEU A 70 -9.16 0.86 22.69
N VAL A 71 -9.99 1.89 22.58
CA VAL A 71 -11.00 1.99 21.52
C VAL A 71 -10.37 2.36 20.18
N GLY A 72 -9.56 3.41 20.14
CA GLY A 72 -9.08 4.00 18.90
C GLY A 72 -7.89 3.30 18.26
N GLN A 73 -7.04 2.63 19.04
CA GLN A 73 -5.81 1.99 18.53
C GLN A 73 -5.90 0.47 18.59
N LEU A 74 -6.44 -0.09 19.69
CA LEU A 74 -6.56 -1.54 19.83
C LEU A 74 -7.88 -2.10 19.29
N GLY A 75 -8.84 -1.24 18.93
CA GLY A 75 -10.14 -1.64 18.38
C GLY A 75 -11.03 -2.37 19.39
N VAL A 76 -10.83 -2.14 20.69
CA VAL A 76 -11.72 -2.67 21.73
C VAL A 76 -13.07 -1.97 21.59
N ASP A 77 -14.14 -2.74 21.39
CA ASP A 77 -15.49 -2.20 21.41
C ASP A 77 -15.73 -1.50 22.76
N SER A 78 -16.26 -0.28 22.69
CA SER A 78 -16.53 0.56 23.85
C SER A 78 -17.35 -0.14 24.94
N ALA A 79 -18.24 -1.07 24.58
CA ALA A 79 -19.04 -1.85 25.52
C ALA A 79 -18.19 -2.79 26.38
N TYR A 80 -17.00 -3.17 25.90
CA TYR A 80 -16.09 -4.13 26.56
C TYR A 80 -14.79 -3.49 27.09
N VAL A 81 -14.72 -2.15 27.16
CA VAL A 81 -13.63 -1.43 27.84
C VAL A 81 -13.50 -1.84 29.31
N PRO A 82 -14.59 -2.02 30.10
CA PRO A 82 -14.49 -2.48 31.48
C PRO A 82 -13.75 -3.81 31.61
N GLU A 83 -13.97 -4.77 30.71
CA GLU A 83 -13.31 -6.07 30.68
C GLU A 83 -11.82 -5.93 30.40
N ALA A 84 -11.43 -5.06 29.46
CA ALA A 84 -10.03 -4.78 29.16
C ALA A 84 -9.31 -4.14 30.36
N ILE A 85 -9.95 -3.21 31.06
CA ILE A 85 -9.42 -2.59 32.28
C ILE A 85 -9.31 -3.64 33.40
N ARG A 86 -10.34 -4.48 33.57
CA ARG A 86 -10.34 -5.56 34.57
C ARG A 86 -9.14 -6.50 34.38
N ALA A 87 -8.75 -6.79 33.14
CA ALA A 87 -7.60 -7.64 32.86
C ALA A 87 -6.26 -7.09 33.39
N MET A 88 -6.14 -5.76 33.58
CA MET A 88 -4.92 -5.12 34.10
C MET A 88 -4.73 -5.37 35.60
N THR A 89 -5.82 -5.51 36.35
CA THR A 89 -5.82 -5.59 37.81
C THR A 89 -6.20 -6.97 38.33
N THR A 90 -6.67 -7.88 37.47
CA THR A 90 -7.04 -9.23 37.89
C THR A 90 -5.80 -10.05 38.25
N ASN A 91 -5.83 -10.66 39.43
CA ASN A 91 -4.82 -11.61 39.87
C ASN A 91 -5.20 -13.03 39.40
N ILE A 92 -4.82 -13.37 38.17
CA ILE A 92 -4.91 -14.74 37.64
C ILE A 92 -3.58 -15.48 37.80
N SER A 93 -3.62 -16.80 37.87
CA SER A 93 -2.41 -17.63 37.92
C SER A 93 -1.54 -17.43 36.65
N PRO A 94 -0.22 -17.69 36.74
CA PRO A 94 0.65 -17.64 35.56
C PRO A 94 0.21 -18.55 34.42
N GLU A 95 -0.44 -19.68 34.71
CA GLU A 95 -0.95 -20.60 33.71
C GLU A 95 -2.19 -20.03 32.99
N GLU A 96 -3.16 -19.49 33.73
CA GLU A 96 -4.35 -18.85 33.16
C GLU A 96 -3.96 -17.66 32.29
N ARG A 97 -2.95 -16.89 32.70
CA ARG A 97 -2.41 -15.78 31.90
C ARG A 97 -1.89 -16.27 30.56
N LYS A 98 -1.08 -17.35 30.54
CA LYS A 98 -0.57 -17.94 29.30
C LYS A 98 -1.70 -18.43 28.39
N LYS A 99 -2.75 -19.05 28.95
CA LYS A 99 -3.92 -19.49 28.19
C LYS A 99 -4.68 -18.31 27.58
N ALA A 100 -4.91 -17.25 28.36
CA ALA A 100 -5.56 -16.03 27.87
C ALA A 100 -4.75 -15.35 26.76
N GLU A 101 -3.44 -15.25 26.91
CA GLU A 101 -2.53 -14.70 25.90
C GLU A 101 -2.55 -15.51 24.60
N ALA A 102 -2.51 -16.85 24.70
CA ALA A 102 -2.59 -17.74 23.54
C ALA A 102 -3.92 -17.61 22.80
N PHE A 103 -5.05 -17.56 23.54
CA PHE A 103 -6.37 -17.36 22.96
C PHE A 103 -6.49 -15.99 22.27
N ALA A 104 -6.02 -14.92 22.92
CA ALA A 104 -5.99 -13.59 22.33
C ALA A 104 -5.12 -13.53 21.06
N ALA A 105 -4.01 -14.26 21.01
CA ALA A 105 -3.19 -14.39 19.80
C ALA A 105 -3.97 -15.08 18.65
N GLY A 106 -4.72 -16.14 18.95
CA GLY A 106 -5.59 -16.81 17.98
C GLY A 106 -6.66 -15.88 17.41
N LEU A 107 -7.35 -15.12 18.25
CA LEU A 107 -8.35 -14.13 17.81
C LEU A 107 -7.75 -13.07 16.89
N ARG A 108 -6.54 -12.57 17.21
CA ARG A 108 -5.83 -11.59 16.36
C ARG A 108 -5.51 -12.16 14.98
N ILE A 109 -5.06 -13.42 14.92
CA ILE A 109 -4.76 -14.10 13.65
C ILE A 109 -6.04 -14.28 12.83
N ALA A 110 -7.15 -14.69 13.45
CA ALA A 110 -8.44 -14.83 12.79
C ALA A 110 -8.90 -13.50 12.15
N GLU A 111 -8.75 -12.39 12.86
CA GLU A 111 -9.09 -11.07 12.33
C GLU A 111 -8.16 -10.61 11.19
N ILE A 112 -6.86 -10.90 11.30
CA ILE A 112 -5.90 -10.67 10.20
C ILE A 112 -6.32 -11.47 8.95
N ASN A 113 -6.66 -12.74 9.11
CA ASN A 113 -7.08 -13.60 8.00
C ASN A 113 -8.38 -13.08 7.39
N LYS A 114 -9.38 -12.75 8.20
CA LYS A 114 -10.66 -12.18 7.74
C LYS A 114 -10.48 -10.92 6.89
N ARG A 115 -9.54 -10.03 7.26
CA ARG A 115 -9.22 -8.82 6.48
C ARG A 115 -8.46 -9.10 5.18
N ASN A 116 -7.69 -10.20 5.13
CA ASN A 116 -6.81 -10.50 4.02
C ASN A 116 -7.46 -11.43 2.97
N LEU A 117 -8.31 -12.35 3.39
CA LEU A 117 -8.95 -13.36 2.52
C LEU A 117 -9.69 -12.76 1.31
N PRO A 118 -10.42 -11.62 1.40
CA PRO A 118 -11.04 -10.99 0.24
C PRO A 118 -10.02 -10.62 -0.85
N LYS A 119 -8.86 -10.05 -0.47
CA LYS A 119 -7.80 -9.69 -1.42
C LYS A 119 -7.15 -10.91 -2.05
N ILE A 120 -6.97 -11.98 -1.29
CA ILE A 120 -6.45 -13.25 -1.80
C ILE A 120 -7.46 -13.83 -2.81
N SER A 121 -8.76 -13.76 -2.52
CA SER A 121 -9.83 -14.18 -3.42
C SER A 121 -9.78 -13.42 -4.74
N GLU A 122 -9.68 -12.10 -4.70
CA GLU A 122 -9.57 -11.28 -5.91
C GLU A 122 -8.32 -11.61 -6.74
N GLN A 123 -7.20 -11.94 -6.09
CA GLN A 123 -5.98 -12.36 -6.78
C GLN A 123 -6.10 -13.76 -7.38
N ALA A 124 -6.77 -14.68 -6.67
CA ALA A 124 -6.92 -16.08 -7.07
C ALA A 124 -8.04 -16.31 -8.09
N ALA A 125 -9.07 -15.46 -8.13
CA ALA A 125 -10.23 -15.60 -9.03
C ALA A 125 -10.38 -14.46 -10.04
N GLY A 126 -9.65 -13.36 -9.85
CA GLY A 126 -9.75 -12.15 -10.65
C GLY A 126 -10.57 -11.08 -9.94
N LYS A 127 -10.38 -9.82 -10.34
CA LYS A 127 -11.07 -8.69 -9.70
C LYS A 127 -12.58 -8.90 -9.69
N GLY A 128 -13.19 -8.73 -8.51
CA GLY A 128 -14.64 -8.78 -8.32
C GLY A 128 -15.14 -10.01 -7.55
N ASP A 129 -14.36 -11.10 -7.48
CA ASP A 129 -14.70 -12.24 -6.62
C ASP A 129 -13.91 -12.19 -5.31
N SER A 130 -14.56 -11.64 -4.28
CA SER A 130 -14.01 -11.53 -2.92
C SER A 130 -14.32 -12.77 -2.05
N THR A 131 -14.97 -13.78 -2.61
CA THR A 131 -15.50 -14.95 -1.88
C THR A 131 -14.93 -16.28 -2.33
N TYR A 132 -14.13 -16.30 -3.40
CA TYR A 132 -13.47 -17.49 -3.93
C TYR A 132 -12.73 -18.31 -2.87
N VAL A 133 -12.01 -17.66 -1.96
CA VAL A 133 -11.39 -18.35 -0.82
C VAL A 133 -12.42 -18.47 0.30
N SER A 134 -12.92 -19.68 0.50
CA SER A 134 -13.78 -20.01 1.64
C SER A 134 -13.01 -19.85 2.96
N GLN A 135 -13.51 -18.98 3.83
CA GLN A 135 -12.94 -18.77 5.16
C GLN A 135 -12.93 -20.08 5.97
N ALA A 136 -14.03 -20.83 5.96
CA ALA A 136 -14.14 -22.07 6.73
C ALA A 136 -13.12 -23.12 6.27
N GLU A 137 -12.94 -23.29 4.96
CA GLU A 137 -11.96 -24.25 4.43
C GLU A 137 -10.52 -23.79 4.66
N PHE A 138 -10.26 -22.50 4.54
CA PHE A 138 -8.95 -21.92 4.85
C PHE A 138 -8.59 -22.16 6.33
N GLU A 139 -9.51 -21.87 7.25
CA GLU A 139 -9.32 -22.08 8.69
C GLU A 139 -9.17 -23.57 9.03
N ARG A 140 -9.95 -24.45 8.39
CA ARG A 140 -9.81 -25.90 8.54
C ARG A 140 -8.41 -26.36 8.15
N GLY A 141 -7.93 -25.97 6.96
CA GLY A 141 -6.59 -26.34 6.49
C GLY A 141 -5.47 -25.76 7.36
N LEU A 142 -5.60 -24.49 7.75
CA LEU A 142 -4.61 -23.80 8.59
C LEU A 142 -4.49 -24.45 9.97
N THR A 143 -5.61 -24.72 10.64
CA THR A 143 -5.61 -25.28 12.00
C THR A 143 -5.16 -26.75 12.01
N GLN A 144 -5.61 -27.57 11.05
CA GLN A 144 -5.13 -28.96 10.91
C GLN A 144 -3.61 -29.00 10.75
N SER A 145 -3.07 -28.19 9.83
CA SER A 145 -1.63 -28.13 9.59
C SER A 145 -0.85 -27.61 10.81
N ALA A 146 -1.33 -26.54 11.47
CA ALA A 146 -0.66 -25.95 12.63
C ALA A 146 -0.63 -26.89 13.85
N LEU A 147 -1.66 -27.72 14.02
CA LEU A 147 -1.74 -28.70 15.11
C LEU A 147 -1.04 -30.04 14.78
N GLY A 148 -0.42 -30.16 13.60
CA GLY A 148 0.18 -31.42 13.15
C GLY A 148 -0.84 -32.54 12.92
N THR A 149 -2.11 -32.19 12.74
CA THR A 149 -3.15 -33.14 12.37
C THR A 149 -2.98 -33.54 10.91
N ALA A 150 -3.28 -34.81 10.59
CA ALA A 150 -3.23 -35.29 9.23
C ALA A 150 -4.14 -34.44 8.31
N THR A 151 -3.57 -33.93 7.23
CA THR A 151 -4.25 -33.18 6.18
C THR A 151 -4.44 -34.06 4.95
N THR A 152 -5.44 -33.73 4.12
CA THR A 152 -5.64 -34.41 2.82
C THR A 152 -4.56 -34.07 1.79
N LEU A 153 -3.85 -32.95 1.98
CA LEU A 153 -2.77 -32.48 1.12
C LEU A 153 -1.45 -32.47 1.88
N THR A 154 -0.36 -32.82 1.21
CA THR A 154 0.99 -32.51 1.73
C THR A 154 1.27 -31.01 1.61
N ARG A 155 2.27 -30.52 2.35
CA ARG A 155 2.74 -29.13 2.23
C ARG A 155 3.11 -28.78 0.78
N ASP A 156 3.83 -29.67 0.10
CA ASP A 156 4.30 -29.44 -1.26
C ASP A 156 3.15 -29.42 -2.26
N SER A 157 2.21 -30.36 -2.16
CA SER A 157 1.01 -30.36 -3.00
C SER A 157 0.14 -29.12 -2.78
N ALA A 158 -0.02 -28.67 -1.53
CA ALA A 158 -0.75 -27.44 -1.23
C ALA A 158 -0.07 -26.20 -1.85
N MET A 159 1.26 -26.08 -1.75
CA MET A 159 2.00 -24.99 -2.39
C MET A 159 1.89 -25.01 -3.91
N GLN A 160 1.93 -26.20 -4.53
CA GLN A 160 1.76 -26.34 -5.98
C GLN A 160 0.37 -25.92 -6.45
N ILE A 161 -0.69 -26.26 -5.70
CA ILE A 161 -2.07 -25.84 -6.02
C ILE A 161 -2.18 -24.32 -5.95
N VAL A 162 -1.70 -23.71 -4.87
CA VAL A 162 -1.76 -22.25 -4.67
C VAL A 162 -0.98 -21.52 -5.77
N GLU A 163 0.26 -21.93 -6.04
CA GLU A 163 1.09 -21.34 -7.09
C GLU A 163 0.45 -21.53 -8.48
N GLY A 164 -0.06 -22.73 -8.77
CA GLY A 164 -0.73 -23.03 -10.02
C GLY A 164 -1.93 -22.12 -10.27
N GLN A 165 -2.73 -21.84 -9.24
CA GLN A 165 -3.87 -20.93 -9.36
C GLN A 165 -3.43 -19.49 -9.66
N PHE A 166 -2.40 -18.97 -8.98
CA PHE A 166 -1.89 -17.63 -9.26
C PHE A 166 -1.26 -17.53 -10.66
N GLN A 167 -0.54 -18.56 -11.11
CA GLN A 167 0.00 -18.63 -12.47
C GLN A 167 -1.12 -18.65 -13.52
N TYR A 168 -2.17 -19.43 -13.29
CA TYR A 168 -3.35 -19.46 -14.15
C TYR A 168 -3.97 -18.06 -14.29
N GLN A 169 -4.16 -17.35 -13.19
CA GLN A 169 -4.71 -16.00 -13.21
C GLN A 169 -3.79 -14.98 -13.88
N ALA A 170 -2.48 -15.07 -13.64
CA ALA A 170 -1.51 -14.23 -14.33
C ALA A 170 -1.52 -14.45 -15.84
N ALA A 171 -1.62 -15.69 -16.30
CA ALA A 171 -1.74 -16.04 -17.71
C ALA A 171 -3.05 -15.50 -18.32
N ARG A 172 -4.18 -15.66 -17.63
CA ARG A 172 -5.47 -15.10 -18.06
C ARG A 172 -5.42 -13.58 -18.16
N TYR A 173 -4.81 -12.91 -17.18
CA TYR A 173 -4.67 -11.46 -17.19
C TYR A 173 -3.82 -10.99 -18.38
N LYS A 174 -2.67 -11.63 -18.61
CA LYS A 174 -1.80 -11.35 -19.78
C LYS A 174 -2.58 -11.53 -21.09
N GLN A 175 -3.32 -12.63 -21.23
CA GLN A 175 -4.12 -12.90 -22.43
C GLN A 175 -5.25 -11.88 -22.63
N ALA A 176 -5.95 -11.50 -21.57
CA ALA A 176 -7.02 -10.49 -21.63
C ALA A 176 -6.50 -9.14 -22.13
N ASN A 177 -5.32 -8.72 -21.66
CA ASN A 177 -4.65 -7.49 -22.09
C ASN A 177 -4.20 -7.56 -23.56
N ALA A 178 -3.65 -8.69 -24.01
CA ALA A 178 -3.32 -8.89 -25.42
C ALA A 178 -4.57 -8.86 -26.32
N ASN A 179 -5.63 -9.57 -25.91
CA ASN A 179 -6.90 -9.61 -26.63
C ASN A 179 -7.55 -8.23 -26.73
N TYR A 180 -7.46 -7.43 -25.67
CA TYR A 180 -7.96 -6.05 -25.66
C TYR A 180 -7.32 -5.23 -26.79
N LEU A 181 -5.99 -5.27 -26.93
CA LEU A 181 -5.28 -4.56 -28.01
C LEU A 181 -5.63 -5.09 -29.40
N ILE A 182 -5.74 -6.41 -29.56
CA ILE A 182 -6.13 -7.04 -30.83
C ILE A 182 -7.54 -6.59 -31.25
N ALA A 183 -8.48 -6.54 -30.30
CA ALA A 183 -9.83 -6.06 -30.57
C ALA A 183 -9.85 -4.55 -30.83
N ASN A 184 -9.10 -3.78 -30.06
CA ASN A 184 -9.05 -2.32 -30.17
C ASN A 184 -8.47 -1.86 -31.51
N ALA A 185 -7.45 -2.55 -32.05
CA ALA A 185 -6.85 -2.28 -33.36
C ALA A 185 -7.83 -2.40 -34.53
N LYS A 186 -8.95 -3.13 -34.37
CA LYS A 186 -9.97 -3.29 -35.41
C LYS A 186 -10.94 -2.09 -35.47
N ARG A 187 -10.90 -1.19 -34.50
CA ARG A 187 -11.77 -0.01 -34.46
C ARG A 187 -11.28 1.01 -35.49
N LYS A 188 -12.19 1.55 -36.30
CA LYS A 188 -11.87 2.50 -37.38
C LYS A 188 -11.18 3.79 -36.90
N SER A 189 -11.44 4.22 -35.67
CA SER A 189 -10.85 5.43 -35.07
C SER A 189 -9.49 5.20 -34.42
N VAL A 190 -9.00 3.95 -34.41
CA VAL A 190 -7.73 3.57 -33.79
C VAL A 190 -6.67 3.38 -34.85
N THR A 191 -5.54 4.07 -34.68
CA THR A 191 -4.32 3.86 -35.46
C THR A 191 -3.34 3.04 -34.63
N THR A 192 -2.71 2.03 -35.25
CA THR A 192 -1.63 1.23 -34.63
C THR A 192 -0.30 1.59 -35.26
N LEU A 193 0.69 1.96 -34.45
CA LEU A 193 2.06 2.25 -34.87
C LEU A 193 2.92 0.96 -34.94
N PRO A 194 4.06 0.99 -35.66
CA PRO A 194 4.96 -0.17 -35.75
C PRO A 194 5.47 -0.68 -34.39
N SER A 195 5.58 0.19 -33.39
CA SER A 195 5.95 -0.18 -32.01
C SER A 195 4.89 -1.01 -31.28
N GLY A 196 3.66 -1.05 -31.81
CA GLY A 196 2.48 -1.62 -31.17
C GLY A 196 1.69 -0.61 -30.33
N LEU A 197 2.15 0.64 -30.19
CA LEU A 197 1.34 1.71 -29.61
C LEU A 197 0.10 1.93 -30.47
N GLN A 198 -1.08 1.97 -29.83
CA GLN A 198 -2.31 2.36 -30.51
C GLN A 198 -2.81 3.68 -29.95
N TYR A 199 -3.43 4.50 -30.80
CA TYR A 199 -4.03 5.75 -30.36
C TYR A 199 -5.28 6.09 -31.16
N GLU A 200 -6.10 6.95 -30.57
CA GLU A 200 -7.29 7.55 -31.16
C GLU A 200 -7.22 9.06 -30.92
N VAL A 201 -7.37 9.85 -31.98
CA VAL A 201 -7.38 11.32 -31.89
C VAL A 201 -8.79 11.78 -31.53
N LEU A 202 -8.97 12.29 -30.32
CA LEU A 202 -10.25 12.84 -29.85
C LEU A 202 -10.40 14.31 -30.20
N THR A 203 -9.30 15.06 -30.15
CA THR A 203 -9.23 16.46 -30.57
C THR A 203 -7.89 16.68 -31.25
N LYS A 204 -7.94 17.27 -32.45
CA LYS A 204 -6.74 17.57 -33.24
C LYS A 204 -6.23 18.95 -32.87
N GLY A 205 -5.03 19.01 -32.30
CA GLY A 205 -4.29 20.25 -32.11
C GLY A 205 -3.62 20.72 -33.40
N ASN A 206 -3.16 21.97 -33.39
CA ASN A 206 -2.50 22.63 -34.52
C ASN A 206 -1.20 23.34 -34.12
N GLY A 207 -0.77 23.22 -32.86
CA GLY A 207 0.47 23.83 -32.38
C GLY A 207 1.72 22.97 -32.62
N PRO A 208 2.86 23.37 -32.05
CA PRO A 208 4.12 22.63 -32.19
C PRO A 208 4.03 21.23 -31.55
N VAL A 209 4.94 20.36 -31.97
CA VAL A 209 5.12 19.00 -31.44
C VAL A 209 6.43 18.96 -30.65
N ALA A 210 6.44 18.21 -29.55
CA ALA A 210 7.60 18.12 -28.67
C ALA A 210 8.75 17.31 -29.31
N THR A 211 10.00 17.68 -29.00
CA THR A 211 11.16 16.80 -29.19
C THR A 211 11.42 16.00 -27.91
N ASP A 212 12.34 15.04 -27.95
CA ASP A 212 12.67 14.15 -26.83
C ASP A 212 12.93 14.87 -25.49
N SER A 213 13.56 16.05 -25.54
CA SER A 213 13.94 16.82 -24.35
C SER A 213 13.00 18.00 -24.04
N THR A 214 12.01 18.26 -24.89
CA THR A 214 11.07 19.37 -24.72
C THR A 214 10.14 19.10 -23.54
N GLN A 215 9.94 20.10 -22.68
CA GLN A 215 8.94 20.02 -21.61
C GLN A 215 7.54 20.12 -22.20
N VAL A 216 6.65 19.22 -21.80
CA VAL A 216 5.25 19.19 -22.23
C VAL A 216 4.37 19.22 -21.00
N GLU A 217 3.50 20.22 -20.94
CA GLU A 217 2.46 20.34 -19.92
C GLU A 217 1.20 19.63 -20.41
N VAL A 218 0.70 18.69 -19.61
CA VAL A 218 -0.44 17.85 -19.98
C VAL A 218 -1.45 17.71 -18.84
N HIS A 219 -2.71 17.57 -19.25
CA HIS A 219 -3.69 16.87 -18.44
C HIS A 219 -3.78 15.41 -18.88
N TYR A 220 -3.98 14.49 -17.93
CA TYR A 220 -4.10 13.07 -18.26
C TYR A 220 -4.89 12.29 -17.21
N GLU A 221 -5.44 11.17 -17.66
CA GLU A 221 -5.97 10.11 -16.80
C GLU A 221 -5.52 8.74 -17.35
N GLY A 222 -4.92 7.93 -16.48
CA GLY A 222 -4.46 6.58 -16.76
C GLY A 222 -5.29 5.53 -16.04
N SER A 223 -5.79 4.55 -16.80
CA SER A 223 -6.56 3.42 -16.30
C SER A 223 -6.06 2.08 -16.85
N LEU A 224 -6.36 1.01 -16.14
CA LEU A 224 -6.29 -0.35 -16.67
C LEU A 224 -7.44 -0.59 -17.66
N ILE A 225 -7.39 -1.70 -18.40
CA ILE A 225 -8.43 -2.08 -19.38
C ILE A 225 -9.81 -2.32 -18.76
N ASP A 226 -9.86 -2.56 -17.44
CA ASP A 226 -11.09 -2.72 -16.65
C ASP A 226 -11.66 -1.39 -16.14
N GLY A 227 -11.02 -0.26 -16.47
CA GLY A 227 -11.43 1.08 -16.02
C GLY A 227 -10.87 1.52 -14.67
N THR A 228 -10.11 0.67 -13.97
CA THR A 228 -9.45 1.06 -12.71
C THR A 228 -8.46 2.18 -12.98
N VAL A 229 -8.77 3.40 -12.53
CA VAL A 229 -7.88 4.57 -12.63
C VAL A 229 -6.74 4.42 -11.62
N PHE A 230 -5.50 4.41 -12.11
CA PHE A 230 -4.30 4.33 -11.26
C PHE A 230 -3.61 5.68 -11.10
N ASP A 231 -3.83 6.63 -12.00
CA ASP A 231 -3.26 7.97 -11.93
C ASP A 231 -4.12 8.97 -12.72
N SER A 232 -4.29 10.20 -12.21
CA SER A 232 -5.10 11.22 -12.85
C SER A 232 -4.67 12.61 -12.40
N SER A 233 -4.25 13.47 -13.35
CA SER A 233 -3.92 14.86 -13.05
C SER A 233 -5.17 15.70 -12.82
N TYR A 234 -6.30 15.33 -13.43
CA TYR A 234 -7.60 15.94 -13.17
C TYR A 234 -8.02 15.79 -11.70
N LYS A 235 -7.86 14.60 -11.11
CA LYS A 235 -8.16 14.37 -9.68
C LYS A 235 -7.28 15.19 -8.75
N ARG A 236 -6.07 15.57 -9.19
CA ARG A 236 -5.18 16.48 -8.44
C ARG A 236 -5.49 17.96 -8.65
N GLY A 237 -6.36 18.30 -9.61
CA GLY A 237 -6.70 19.69 -9.94
C GLY A 237 -5.56 20.50 -10.57
N LYS A 238 -4.49 19.85 -11.05
CA LYS A 238 -3.34 20.54 -11.67
C LYS A 238 -2.71 19.71 -12.77
N ALA A 239 -2.30 20.38 -13.85
CA ALA A 239 -1.53 19.78 -14.93
C ALA A 239 -0.18 19.24 -14.44
N ALA A 240 0.40 18.33 -15.21
CA ALA A 240 1.72 17.78 -14.96
C ALA A 240 2.66 18.10 -16.13
N THR A 241 3.93 18.34 -15.82
CA THR A 241 4.96 18.61 -16.83
C THR A 241 5.90 17.42 -16.94
N PHE A 242 6.09 16.93 -18.16
CA PHE A 242 6.96 15.81 -18.46
C PHE A 242 7.90 16.13 -19.61
N ARG A 243 8.97 15.35 -19.75
CA ARG A 243 9.76 15.27 -20.98
C ARG A 243 9.56 13.90 -21.61
N PRO A 244 9.44 13.78 -22.94
CA PRO A 244 9.28 12.48 -23.60
C PRO A 244 10.38 11.46 -23.21
N ASP A 245 11.63 11.90 -23.02
CA ASP A 245 12.73 11.02 -22.62
C ASP A 245 12.74 10.54 -21.15
N GLN A 246 11.82 11.04 -20.32
CA GLN A 246 11.72 10.71 -18.88
C GLN A 246 10.46 9.92 -18.51
N VAL A 247 9.67 9.54 -19.50
CA VAL A 247 8.40 8.80 -19.32
C VAL A 247 8.47 7.41 -19.96
N ILE A 248 7.43 6.59 -19.75
CA ILE A 248 7.34 5.27 -20.37
C ILE A 248 7.41 5.37 -21.90
N LYS A 249 7.92 4.34 -22.58
CA LYS A 249 8.21 4.35 -24.02
C LYS A 249 6.99 4.74 -24.87
N GLY A 250 5.80 4.30 -24.50
CA GLY A 250 4.58 4.66 -25.22
C GLY A 250 4.20 6.13 -25.09
N TRP A 251 4.46 6.75 -23.93
CA TRP A 251 4.30 8.19 -23.75
C TRP A 251 5.37 8.97 -24.52
N LYS A 252 6.62 8.51 -24.50
CA LYS A 252 7.70 9.11 -25.28
C LYS A 252 7.29 9.26 -26.74
N GLU A 253 6.89 8.15 -27.36
CA GLU A 253 6.47 8.10 -28.76
C GLU A 253 5.23 8.97 -29.00
N ALA A 254 4.20 8.88 -28.16
CA ALA A 254 2.97 9.66 -28.32
C ALA A 254 3.22 11.18 -28.25
N LEU A 255 3.96 11.65 -27.25
CA LEU A 255 4.20 13.08 -27.05
C LEU A 255 5.01 13.70 -28.21
N THR A 256 5.88 12.93 -28.87
CA THR A 256 6.60 13.35 -30.08
C THR A 256 5.76 13.32 -31.36
N LEU A 257 4.49 12.94 -31.26
CA LEU A 257 3.54 12.91 -32.38
C LEU A 257 2.32 13.79 -32.14
N MET A 258 2.04 14.18 -30.90
CA MET A 258 0.88 14.98 -30.50
C MET A 258 1.16 16.48 -30.65
N PRO A 259 0.46 17.20 -31.55
CA PRO A 259 0.49 18.65 -31.58
C PRO A 259 -0.08 19.26 -30.30
N GLN A 260 0.44 20.42 -29.88
CA GLN A 260 -0.17 21.20 -28.81
C GLN A 260 -1.65 21.48 -29.11
N GLY A 261 -2.50 21.37 -28.08
CA GLY A 261 -3.95 21.46 -28.15
C GLY A 261 -4.65 20.14 -28.51
N SER A 262 -3.91 19.05 -28.67
CA SER A 262 -4.50 17.74 -28.96
C SER A 262 -5.00 17.04 -27.72
N VAL A 263 -6.08 16.27 -27.88
CA VAL A 263 -6.52 15.27 -26.91
C VAL A 263 -6.50 13.90 -27.59
N TRP A 264 -5.66 12.99 -27.12
CA TRP A 264 -5.58 11.63 -27.64
C TRP A 264 -5.93 10.62 -26.56
N LYS A 265 -6.53 9.50 -26.99
CA LYS A 265 -6.62 8.29 -26.19
C LYS A 265 -5.54 7.32 -26.64
N LEU A 266 -4.66 6.94 -25.72
CA LEU A 266 -3.54 6.03 -25.96
C LEU A 266 -3.87 4.65 -25.39
N TYR A 267 -3.46 3.61 -26.09
CA TYR A 267 -3.54 2.22 -25.66
C TYR A 267 -2.13 1.61 -25.76
N ILE A 268 -1.49 1.50 -24.60
CA ILE A 268 -0.06 1.24 -24.50
C ILE A 268 0.14 -0.22 -24.10
N PRO A 269 0.72 -1.07 -24.97
CA PRO A 269 1.07 -2.44 -24.60
C PRO A 269 2.10 -2.45 -23.47
N ALA A 270 2.12 -3.55 -22.70
CA ALA A 270 3.01 -3.68 -21.55
C ALA A 270 4.49 -3.44 -21.90
N SER A 271 4.94 -3.85 -23.09
CA SER A 271 6.32 -3.65 -23.59
C SER A 271 6.71 -2.17 -23.74
N LEU A 272 5.73 -1.28 -23.91
CA LEU A 272 5.89 0.17 -23.98
C LEU A 272 5.50 0.89 -22.66
N GLY A 273 5.01 0.14 -21.68
CA GLY A 273 4.67 0.60 -20.33
C GLY A 273 5.61 0.02 -19.28
N TYR A 274 5.05 -0.70 -18.29
CA TYR A 274 5.77 -1.24 -17.13
C TYR A 274 6.17 -2.72 -17.26
N GLY A 275 6.03 -3.31 -18.46
CA GLY A 275 6.49 -4.66 -18.79
C GLY A 275 5.80 -5.78 -18.01
N GLU A 276 6.45 -6.95 -17.99
CA GLU A 276 5.95 -8.13 -17.28
C GLU A 276 5.97 -7.97 -15.75
N ARG A 277 6.79 -7.05 -15.24
CA ARG A 277 6.94 -6.81 -13.80
C ARG A 277 5.85 -5.90 -13.24
N GLY A 278 5.40 -4.90 -14.01
CA GLY A 278 4.45 -3.90 -13.52
C GLY A 278 5.06 -3.00 -12.44
N THR A 279 4.19 -2.42 -11.61
CA THR A 279 4.52 -1.59 -10.44
C THR A 279 3.68 -2.02 -9.23
N GLN A 280 3.77 -1.30 -8.12
CA GLN A 280 2.93 -1.57 -6.94
C GLN A 280 1.43 -1.42 -7.23
N SER A 281 1.04 -0.50 -8.12
CA SER A 281 -0.36 -0.20 -8.43
C SER A 281 -0.83 -0.76 -9.78
N ILE A 282 0.11 -1.18 -10.64
CA ILE A 282 -0.16 -1.66 -12.00
C ILE A 282 0.34 -3.10 -12.12
N PRO A 283 -0.54 -4.08 -12.31
CA PRO A 283 -0.12 -5.47 -12.50
C PRO A 283 0.84 -5.63 -13.70
N GLY A 284 1.70 -6.63 -13.63
CA GLY A 284 2.54 -7.03 -14.75
C GLY A 284 1.72 -7.38 -16.00
N ASN A 285 2.27 -7.13 -17.19
CA ASN A 285 1.62 -7.36 -18.48
C ASN A 285 0.35 -6.51 -18.74
N SER A 286 0.13 -5.45 -17.97
CA SER A 286 -1.01 -4.55 -18.19
C SER A 286 -0.86 -3.76 -19.48
N THR A 287 -1.95 -3.69 -20.25
CA THR A 287 -2.18 -2.63 -21.22
C THR A 287 -2.68 -1.41 -20.47
N LEU A 288 -2.06 -0.26 -20.74
CA LEU A 288 -2.44 1.01 -20.12
C LEU A 288 -3.31 1.80 -21.09
N VAL A 289 -4.41 2.33 -20.59
CA VAL A 289 -5.27 3.24 -21.34
C VAL A 289 -5.07 4.63 -20.76
N PHE A 290 -4.66 5.58 -21.59
CA PHE A 290 -4.52 6.97 -21.18
C PHE A 290 -5.42 7.86 -22.02
N THR A 291 -6.03 8.86 -21.40
CA THR A 291 -6.48 10.07 -22.11
C THR A 291 -5.47 11.16 -21.81
N VAL A 292 -4.88 11.78 -22.82
CA VAL A 292 -3.83 12.79 -22.68
C VAL A 292 -4.24 14.03 -23.46
N GLU A 293 -4.23 15.18 -22.80
CA GLU A 293 -4.44 16.51 -23.35
C GLU A 293 -3.11 17.28 -23.29
N VAL A 294 -2.60 17.71 -24.44
CA VAL A 294 -1.38 18.54 -24.50
C VAL A 294 -1.77 20.00 -24.41
N ILE A 295 -1.50 20.60 -23.25
CA ILE A 295 -1.83 22.00 -22.96
C ILE A 295 -0.77 22.91 -23.57
N LYS A 296 0.50 22.59 -23.33
CA LYS A 296 1.63 23.44 -23.73
C LYS A 296 2.85 22.61 -24.08
N VAL A 297 3.50 22.97 -25.17
CA VAL A 297 4.82 22.47 -25.56
C VAL A 297 5.84 23.60 -25.31
N GLY A 298 6.89 23.28 -24.57
CA GLY A 298 7.98 24.20 -24.27
C GLY A 298 8.74 24.63 -25.53
N LYS A 299 9.48 25.73 -25.41
CA LYS A 299 10.39 26.20 -26.45
C LYS A 299 11.71 25.43 -26.40
#